data_AF-A0A5N6SA12-F1
#
_entry.id   AF-A0A5N6SA12-F1
#
_cell.length_a   1.000
_cell.length_b   1.000
_cell.length_c   1.000
_cell.angle_alpha   90.00
_cell.angle_beta   90.00
_cell.angle_gamma   90.00
#
_symmetry.space_group_name_H-M   'P 1'
#
loop_
_entity.id
_entity.type
_entity.pdbx_description
1 polymer ?
#
loop_
_entity_poly.entity_id
_entity_poly.type
_entity_poly.pdbx_seq_one_letter_code
_entity_poly.pdbx_strand_id
1 'polypeptide(L)'
;MAELVAFLEKAHWEKRGKDTSICVDENLESVLVKFASGLPDLKGHDLQAWKTTGSTRILKTAAYLIPICTIEGTPRVENGPELIPGSRPFYFEDEIVISGSLYYVLALPPRPKSD
;
A
#
# COMPACT_ATOMS: atom_id res chain seq x y z
N MET A 1 -3.69 7.23 -11.36
CA MET A 1 -3.92 5.78 -11.17
C MET A 1 -3.20 4.93 -12.21
N ALA A 2 -3.50 5.05 -13.51
CA ALA A 2 -2.89 4.20 -14.55
C ALA A 2 -1.33 4.24 -14.58
N GLU A 3 -0.73 5.42 -14.41
CA GLU A 3 0.75 5.57 -14.32
C GLU A 3 1.35 4.76 -13.17
N LEU A 4 0.75 4.83 -11.98
CA LEU A 4 1.20 4.10 -10.81
C LEU A 4 1.07 2.58 -11.01
N VAL A 5 -0.04 2.12 -11.60
CA VAL A 5 -0.23 0.69 -11.90
C VAL A 5 0.87 0.18 -12.84
N ALA A 6 1.08 0.88 -13.97
CA ALA A 6 2.08 0.50 -14.96
C ALA A 6 3.51 0.50 -14.39
N PHE A 7 3.78 1.41 -13.44
CA PHE A 7 5.03 1.44 -12.69
C PHE A 7 5.17 0.19 -11.79
N LEU A 8 4.17 -0.09 -10.94
CA LEU A 8 4.23 -1.17 -9.95
C LEU A 8 4.33 -2.57 -10.59
N GLU A 9 3.78 -2.76 -11.79
CA GLU A 9 3.91 -4.00 -12.56
C GLU A 9 5.36 -4.30 -12.97
N LYS A 10 6.18 -3.26 -13.17
CA LYS A 10 7.56 -3.35 -13.65
C LYS A 10 8.60 -3.02 -12.57
N ALA A 11 8.14 -2.55 -11.41
CA ALA A 11 9.00 -2.11 -10.34
C ALA A 11 9.86 -3.24 -9.76
N HIS A 12 10.98 -2.85 -9.16
CA HIS A 12 11.78 -3.78 -8.37
C HIS A 12 11.18 -3.98 -6.97
N TRP A 13 11.06 -5.25 -6.59
CA TRP A 13 10.40 -5.71 -5.37
C TRP A 13 11.38 -6.47 -4.48
N GLU A 14 11.54 -6.02 -3.25
CA GLU A 14 12.30 -6.74 -2.23
C GLU A 14 11.35 -7.51 -1.31
N LYS A 15 11.60 -8.81 -1.11
CA LYS A 15 10.77 -9.63 -0.21
C LYS A 15 10.95 -9.18 1.24
N ARG A 16 9.83 -9.00 1.95
CA ARG A 16 9.78 -8.66 3.38
C ARG A 16 9.08 -9.73 4.23
N GLY A 17 8.71 -10.85 3.60
CA GLY A 17 8.06 -11.98 4.24
C GLY A 17 7.79 -13.08 3.22
N LYS A 18 6.94 -14.04 3.60
CA LYS A 18 6.55 -15.15 2.72
C LYS A 18 5.77 -14.64 1.49
N ASP A 19 4.75 -13.83 1.77
CA ASP A 19 3.76 -13.38 0.78
C ASP A 19 3.75 -11.85 0.61
N THR A 20 4.80 -11.16 1.09
CA THR A 20 4.94 -9.70 1.05
C THR A 20 6.24 -9.25 0.40
N SER A 21 6.12 -8.19 -0.39
CA SER A 21 7.25 -7.44 -0.92
C SER A 21 7.01 -5.94 -0.81
N ILE A 22 8.10 -5.20 -0.67
CA ILE A 22 8.12 -3.74 -0.72
C ILE A 22 8.81 -3.27 -2.00
N CYS A 23 8.34 -2.18 -2.59
CA CYS A 23 9.00 -1.57 -3.73
C CYS A 23 10.25 -0.80 -3.26
N VAL A 24 11.37 -1.02 -3.94
CA VAL A 24 12.68 -0.40 -3.62
C VAL A 24 13.26 0.39 -4.79
N ASP A 25 12.43 0.69 -5.78
CA ASP A 25 12.85 1.43 -6.97
C ASP A 25 13.06 2.91 -6.65
N GLU A 26 14.15 3.49 -7.14
CA GLU A 26 14.52 4.90 -6.89
C GLU A 26 13.48 5.88 -7.46
N ASN A 27 12.75 5.48 -8.50
CA ASN A 27 11.73 6.34 -9.12
C ASN A 27 10.39 6.31 -8.37
N LEU A 28 10.25 5.46 -7.34
CA LEU A 28 8.98 5.28 -6.62
C LEU A 28 8.48 6.60 -6.03
N GLU A 29 9.38 7.39 -5.41
CA GLU A 29 9.00 8.64 -4.75
C GLU A 29 8.32 9.62 -5.72
N SER A 30 8.89 9.79 -6.92
CA SER A 30 8.32 10.68 -7.95
C SER A 30 6.91 10.26 -8.37
N VAL A 31 6.67 8.95 -8.51
CA VAL A 31 5.35 8.41 -8.86
C VAL A 31 4.36 8.56 -7.71
N LEU A 32 4.81 8.32 -6.46
CA LEU A 32 3.99 8.47 -5.26
C LEU A 32 3.60 9.93 -4.99
N VAL A 33 4.50 10.90 -5.24
CA VAL A 33 4.19 12.33 -5.11
C VAL A 33 3.04 12.74 -6.04
N LYS A 34 3.08 12.30 -7.30
CA LYS A 34 1.99 12.55 -8.26
C LYS A 34 0.69 11.88 -7.79
N PHE A 35 0.76 10.66 -7.29
CA PHE A 35 -0.40 9.95 -6.74
C PHE A 35 -1.01 10.69 -5.54
N ALA A 36 -0.17 11.12 -4.58
CA ALA A 36 -0.57 11.85 -3.39
C ALA A 36 -1.21 13.21 -3.69
N SER A 37 -0.85 13.84 -4.81
CA SER A 37 -1.45 15.12 -5.23
C SER A 37 -2.97 15.05 -5.44
N GLY A 38 -3.50 13.86 -5.74
CA GLY A 38 -4.94 13.59 -5.83
C GLY A 38 -5.61 13.20 -4.52
N LEU A 39 -4.85 13.07 -3.42
CA LEU A 39 -5.31 12.59 -2.12
C LEU A 39 -4.83 13.55 -1.01
N PRO A 40 -5.48 14.72 -0.85
CA PRO A 40 -5.01 15.76 0.08
C PRO A 40 -4.94 15.27 1.54
N ASP A 41 -5.79 14.31 1.92
CA ASP A 41 -5.83 13.71 3.26
C ASP A 41 -4.55 12.93 3.61
N LEU A 42 -3.76 12.53 2.60
CA LEU A 42 -2.50 11.81 2.80
C LEU A 42 -1.28 12.74 2.84
N LYS A 43 -1.47 14.06 2.77
CA LYS A 43 -0.36 15.01 2.81
C LYS A 43 0.44 14.84 4.10
N GLY A 44 1.76 14.70 3.96
CA GLY A 44 2.68 14.53 5.08
C GLY A 44 2.83 13.09 5.58
N HIS A 45 2.09 12.13 5.03
CA HIS A 45 2.32 10.72 5.30
C HIS A 45 3.57 10.21 4.57
N ASP A 46 4.28 9.26 5.19
CA ASP A 46 5.35 8.49 4.55
C ASP A 46 4.69 7.39 3.69
N LEU A 47 4.77 7.53 2.38
CA LEU A 47 4.11 6.65 1.42
C LEU A 47 5.04 5.52 0.99
N GLN A 48 4.56 4.29 1.10
CA GLN A 48 5.29 3.09 0.70
C GLN A 48 4.43 2.24 -0.23
N ALA A 49 5.02 1.71 -1.31
CA ALA A 49 4.34 0.77 -2.19
C ALA A 49 4.66 -0.67 -1.80
N TRP A 50 3.62 -1.48 -1.69
CA TRP A 50 3.67 -2.86 -1.24
C TRP A 50 2.92 -3.77 -2.20
N LYS A 51 3.33 -5.04 -2.19
CA LYS A 51 2.71 -6.13 -2.95
C LYS A 51 2.46 -7.30 -2.00
N THR A 52 1.26 -7.86 -2.05
CA THR A 52 0.99 -9.19 -1.49
C THR A 52 0.66 -10.20 -2.58
N THR A 53 0.94 -11.47 -2.33
CA THR A 53 0.62 -12.59 -3.22
C THR A 53 -0.10 -13.73 -2.50
N GLY A 54 -0.83 -13.42 -1.43
CA GLY A 54 -1.42 -14.40 -0.53
C GLY A 54 -1.86 -13.78 0.79
N SER A 55 -2.13 -14.64 1.77
CA SER A 55 -2.57 -14.18 3.10
C SER A 55 -1.39 -13.58 3.87
N THR A 56 -1.49 -12.29 4.18
CA THR A 56 -0.44 -11.51 4.83
C THR A 56 -0.97 -10.82 6.05
N ARG A 57 -0.15 -10.80 7.10
CA ARG A 57 -0.38 -10.00 8.28
C ARG A 57 0.46 -8.72 8.23
N ILE A 58 -0.19 -7.56 8.41
CA ILE A 58 0.47 -6.27 8.62
C ILE A 58 0.35 -5.93 10.10
N LEU A 59 1.47 -5.70 10.77
CA LEU A 59 1.53 -5.52 12.22
C LEU A 59 1.51 -4.05 12.61
N LYS A 60 0.67 -3.70 13.60
CA LYS A 60 0.71 -2.51 14.48
C LYS A 60 1.40 -1.30 13.87
N THR A 61 0.80 -0.81 12.80
CA THR A 61 1.26 0.36 12.08
C THR A 61 0.02 1.18 11.80
N ALA A 62 -0.25 2.17 12.65
CA ALA A 62 -1.32 3.12 12.37
C ALA A 62 -1.08 3.67 10.96
N ALA A 63 -1.98 3.38 10.02
CA ALA A 63 -1.75 3.65 8.61
C ALA A 63 -3.05 3.61 7.81
N TYR A 64 -3.01 4.27 6.67
CA TYR A 64 -4.01 4.05 5.63
C TYR A 64 -3.48 3.06 4.59
N LEU A 65 -4.28 2.05 4.27
CA LEU A 65 -4.07 1.18 3.13
C LEU A 65 -4.89 1.71 1.95
N ILE A 66 -4.22 1.99 0.83
CA ILE A 66 -4.87 2.36 -0.42
C ILE A 66 -4.69 1.24 -1.46
N PRO A 67 -5.75 0.53 -1.85
CA PRO A 67 -5.69 -0.48 -2.90
C PRO A 67 -5.38 0.18 -4.25
N ILE A 68 -4.34 -0.29 -4.94
CA ILE A 68 -3.93 0.27 -6.23
C ILE A 68 -4.38 -0.59 -7.40
N CYS A 69 -4.11 -1.89 -7.35
CA CYS A 69 -4.47 -2.83 -8.41
C CYS A 69 -4.53 -4.25 -7.87
N THR A 70 -5.56 -5.00 -8.27
CA THR A 70 -5.68 -6.43 -7.97
C THR A 70 -4.79 -7.21 -8.92
N ILE A 71 -3.96 -8.08 -8.36
CA ILE A 71 -3.12 -9.00 -9.13
C ILE A 71 -3.92 -10.28 -9.40
N GLU A 72 -4.51 -10.86 -8.35
CA GLU A 72 -5.29 -12.10 -8.44
C GLU A 72 -6.29 -12.22 -7.29
N GLY A 73 -7.42 -12.86 -7.58
CA GLY A 73 -8.47 -13.17 -6.61
C GLY A 73 -9.29 -11.94 -6.20
N THR A 74 -9.80 -11.97 -4.97
CA THR A 74 -10.59 -10.89 -4.37
C THR A 74 -9.90 -10.42 -3.09
N PRO A 75 -8.93 -9.48 -3.19
CA PRO A 75 -8.21 -8.99 -2.04
C PRO A 75 -9.14 -8.36 -1.01
N ARG A 76 -8.97 -8.70 0.27
CA ARG A 76 -9.80 -8.17 1.36
C ARG A 76 -9.09 -8.20 2.70
N VAL A 77 -9.55 -7.35 3.61
CA VAL A 77 -9.17 -7.46 5.03
C VAL A 77 -10.00 -8.57 5.66
N GLU A 78 -9.36 -9.45 6.43
CA GLU A 78 -10.06 -10.49 7.19
C GLU A 78 -10.99 -9.82 8.22
N ASN A 79 -12.28 -10.20 8.19
CA ASN A 79 -13.35 -9.54 8.95
C ASN A 79 -13.54 -8.04 8.65
N GLY A 80 -13.08 -7.59 7.47
CA GLY A 80 -13.14 -6.19 7.05
C GLY A 80 -13.64 -6.04 5.60
N PRO A 81 -13.40 -4.87 5.00
CA PRO A 81 -13.87 -4.59 3.65
C PRO A 81 -13.05 -5.30 2.58
N GLU A 82 -13.62 -5.40 1.38
CA GLU A 82 -12.88 -5.70 0.18
C GLU A 82 -11.94 -4.54 -0.19
N LEU A 83 -10.75 -4.88 -0.68
CA LEU A 83 -9.71 -3.92 -1.06
C LEU A 83 -9.83 -3.65 -2.56
N ILE A 84 -10.80 -2.80 -2.92
CA ILE A 84 -11.14 -2.50 -4.32
C ILE A 84 -10.30 -1.31 -4.80
N PRO A 85 -9.56 -1.42 -5.93
CA PRO A 85 -8.85 -0.30 -6.52
C PRO A 85 -9.74 0.94 -6.74
N GLY A 86 -9.28 2.11 -6.28
CA GLY A 86 -10.04 3.35 -6.36
C GLY A 86 -11.11 3.53 -5.28
N SER A 87 -11.26 2.58 -4.34
CA SER A 87 -12.04 2.80 -3.12
C SER A 87 -11.38 3.83 -2.21
N ARG A 88 -12.09 4.23 -1.17
CA ARG A 88 -11.50 5.05 -0.11
C ARG A 88 -10.36 4.30 0.59
N PRO A 89 -9.32 5.03 1.05
CA PRO A 89 -8.30 4.48 1.93
C PRO A 89 -8.93 3.78 3.15
N PHE A 90 -8.39 2.62 3.52
CA PHE A 90 -8.79 1.87 4.70
C PHE A 90 -7.82 2.17 5.84
N TYR A 91 -8.32 2.81 6.90
CA TYR A 91 -7.51 3.09 8.09
C TYR A 91 -7.48 1.88 9.03
N PHE A 92 -6.31 1.61 9.59
CA PHE A 92 -6.13 0.63 10.65
C PHE A 92 -5.06 1.11 11.65
N GLU A 93 -5.25 0.81 12.93
CA GLU A 93 -4.30 1.14 14.01
C GLU A 93 -3.51 -0.09 14.48
N ASP A 94 -4.22 -1.22 14.53
CA ASP A 94 -3.71 -2.49 15.03
C ASP A 94 -3.27 -3.43 13.90
N GLU A 95 -3.07 -4.69 14.23
CA GLU A 95 -2.82 -5.73 13.26
C GLU A 95 -4.01 -5.90 12.31
N ILE A 96 -3.72 -6.03 11.02
CA ILE A 96 -4.69 -6.49 10.01
C ILE A 96 -4.16 -7.69 9.26
N VAL A 97 -5.07 -8.57 8.83
CA VAL A 97 -4.76 -9.65 7.90
C VAL A 97 -5.42 -9.32 6.57
N ILE A 98 -4.63 -9.35 5.50
CA ILE A 98 -5.09 -9.18 4.14
C ILE A 98 -5.01 -10.54 3.46
N SER A 99 -6.08 -10.97 2.81
CA SER A 99 -6.05 -12.11 1.89
C SER A 99 -6.02 -11.64 0.46
N GLY A 100 -5.51 -12.49 -0.44
CA GLY A 100 -5.42 -12.22 -1.88
C GLY A 100 -4.15 -11.50 -2.32
N SER A 101 -4.08 -11.25 -3.62
CA SER A 101 -2.89 -10.70 -4.27
C SER A 101 -3.19 -9.31 -4.81
N LEU A 102 -2.53 -8.28 -4.28
CA LEU A 102 -2.71 -6.90 -4.74
C LEU A 102 -1.45 -6.05 -4.62
N TYR A 103 -1.42 -5.00 -5.42
CA TYR A 103 -0.58 -3.83 -5.20
C TYR A 103 -1.34 -2.81 -4.35
N TYR A 104 -0.69 -2.27 -3.34
CA TYR A 104 -1.27 -1.26 -2.46
C TYR A 104 -0.22 -0.24 -2.00
N VAL A 105 -0.68 0.94 -1.61
CA VAL A 105 0.14 1.94 -0.93
C VAL A 105 -0.22 1.92 0.56
N LEU A 106 0.78 1.91 1.42
CA LEU A 106 0.61 2.27 2.82
C LEU A 106 1.00 3.74 2.99
N ALA A 107 0.09 4.51 3.57
CA ALA A 107 0.38 5.85 4.04
C ALA A 107 0.56 5.81 5.55
N LEU A 108 1.83 5.85 5.96
CA LEU A 108 2.24 5.86 7.35
C LEU A 108 2.18 7.28 7.91
N PRO A 109 1.84 7.48 9.18
CA PRO A 109 1.87 8.80 9.80
C PRO A 109 3.27 9.40 9.65
N PRO A 110 3.37 10.74 9.56
CA PRO A 110 4.66 11.40 9.57
C PRO A 110 5.46 10.90 10.76
N ARG A 111 6.69 10.45 10.52
CA ARG A 111 7.59 10.12 11.63
C ARG A 111 7.72 11.37 12.51
N PRO A 112 7.64 11.25 13.84
CA PRO A 112 7.95 12.37 14.70
C PRO A 112 9.34 12.87 14.29
N LYS A 113 9.46 14.15 13.99
CA LYS A 113 10.78 14.78 13.86
C LYS A 113 11.43 14.62 15.24
N SER A 114 12.44 13.77 15.34
CA SER A 114 13.36 13.87 16.46
C SER A 114 14.05 15.23 16.32
N ASP A 115 13.75 16.14 17.25
CA ASP A 115 14.57 17.33 17.51
C ASP A 115 15.99 16.92 17.93
#